data_AF-C4M9I4-F1
#
_entry.id   AF-C4M9I4-F1
#
_cell.length_a   1.000
_cell.length_b   1.000
_cell.length_c   1.000
_cell.angle_alpha   90.00
_cell.angle_beta   90.00
_cell.angle_gamma   90.00
#
_symmetry.space_group_name_H-M   'P 1'
#
loop_
_entity.id
_entity.type
_entity.pdbx_description
1 polymer ?
#
loop_
_entity_poly.entity_id
_entity_poly.type
_entity_poly.pdbx_seq_one_letter_code
_entity_poly.pdbx_strand_id
1 'polypeptide(L)'
;MSAHFFNVKASENGTKFHLEIEEGLMYVLTTISVANGECVVSFEIEDDESDEDKMKEIHIARLSQAVPTESLHLEFDLQYVDFVVRGTGEVYFNGYDIIDPRFRDYMDEDIEDGGFEMNTK
;
A
#
# COMPACT_ATOMS: atom_id res chain seq x y z
N MET A 1 4.46 19.81 -8.06
CA MET A 1 4.37 18.42 -7.56
C MET A 1 3.64 18.52 -6.22
N SER A 2 2.41 18.03 -6.15
CA SER A 2 1.67 17.89 -4.90
C SER A 2 1.92 16.47 -4.39
N ALA A 3 2.21 16.35 -3.09
CA ALA A 3 2.32 15.09 -2.40
C ALA A 3 1.37 15.12 -1.21
N HIS A 4 0.53 14.10 -1.08
CA HIS A 4 -0.42 13.95 0.02
C HIS A 4 0.07 12.86 0.95
N PHE A 5 0.14 13.14 2.25
CA PHE A 5 0.57 12.14 3.22
C PHE A 5 -0.58 11.20 3.57
N PHE A 6 -0.31 9.90 3.60
CA PHE A 6 -1.24 8.88 4.09
C PHE A 6 -0.71 8.17 5.33
N ASN A 7 -1.63 7.75 6.19
CA ASN A 7 -1.40 6.87 7.33
C ASN A 7 -2.53 5.84 7.38
N VAL A 8 -2.18 4.57 7.19
CA VAL A 8 -3.13 3.45 7.21
C VAL A 8 -2.83 2.56 8.40
N LYS A 9 -3.88 2.16 9.14
CA LYS A 9 -3.79 1.24 10.26
C LYS A 9 -4.33 -0.15 9.87
N ALA A 10 -3.57 -1.20 10.17
CA ALA A 10 -3.99 -2.59 10.11
C ALA A 10 -3.89 -3.21 11.52
N SER A 11 -5.02 -3.63 12.08
CA SER A 11 -5.10 -4.06 13.49
C SER A 11 -5.54 -5.51 13.70
N GLU A 12 -5.95 -6.23 12.66
CA GLU A 12 -6.37 -7.63 12.81
C GLU A 12 -5.29 -8.58 12.26
N ASN A 13 -5.07 -9.68 12.96
CA ASN A 13 -4.15 -10.71 12.51
C ASN A 13 -4.70 -11.36 11.24
N GLY A 14 -3.92 -11.36 10.16
CA GLY A 14 -4.37 -11.83 8.85
C GLY A 14 -5.18 -10.80 8.07
N THR A 15 -5.22 -9.52 8.50
CA THR A 15 -5.77 -8.45 7.67
C THR A 15 -5.00 -8.42 6.35
N LYS A 16 -5.73 -8.61 5.26
CA LYS A 16 -5.30 -8.21 3.93
C LYS A 16 -5.77 -6.77 3.72
N PHE A 17 -4.82 -5.87 3.50
CA PHE A 17 -5.09 -4.49 3.15
C PHE A 17 -4.87 -4.34 1.66
N HIS A 18 -5.96 -4.05 0.95
CA HIS A 18 -5.95 -3.78 -0.48
C HIS A 18 -5.70 -2.29 -0.69
N LEU A 19 -4.56 -1.95 -1.29
CA LEU A 19 -4.27 -0.60 -1.73
C LEU A 19 -4.59 -0.49 -3.22
N GLU A 20 -5.71 0.15 -3.54
CA GLU A 20 -6.05 0.54 -4.91
C GLU A 20 -5.42 1.90 -5.21
N ILE A 21 -4.64 1.97 -6.28
CA ILE A 21 -3.93 3.18 -6.68
C ILE A 21 -4.75 3.87 -7.78
N GLU A 22 -5.24 5.08 -7.51
CA GLU A 22 -5.95 5.87 -8.54
C GLU A 22 -5.04 6.08 -9.75
N GLU A 23 -5.64 6.01 -10.94
CA GLU A 23 -4.91 6.17 -12.19
C GLU A 23 -4.19 7.54 -12.24
N GLY A 24 -2.89 7.50 -12.49
CA GLY A 24 -2.02 8.68 -12.51
C GLY A 24 -1.42 9.09 -11.17
N LEU A 25 -1.66 8.32 -10.11
CA LEU A 25 -0.96 8.44 -8.84
C LEU A 25 0.13 7.38 -8.69
N MET A 26 1.15 7.72 -7.91
CA MET A 26 2.18 6.80 -7.43
C MET A 26 2.13 6.79 -5.91
N TYR A 27 2.10 5.61 -5.32
CA TYR A 27 2.16 5.44 -3.87
C TYR A 27 3.59 5.15 -3.45
N VAL A 28 4.09 5.95 -2.50
CA VAL A 28 5.43 5.77 -1.92
C VAL A 28 5.30 5.41 -0.45
N LEU A 29 5.50 4.13 -0.13
CA LEU A 29 5.55 3.66 1.25
C LEU A 29 6.94 3.93 1.84
N THR A 30 6.95 4.68 2.94
CA THR A 30 8.20 5.17 3.56
C THR A 30 8.52 4.51 4.88
N THR A 31 7.50 4.16 5.67
CA THR A 31 7.74 3.50 6.96
C THR A 31 6.59 2.57 7.29
N ILE A 32 6.93 1.48 7.98
CA ILE A 32 5.97 0.61 8.65
C ILE A 32 6.34 0.60 10.12
N SER A 33 5.36 0.74 11.00
CA SER A 33 5.56 0.68 12.45
C SER A 33 4.55 -0.24 13.11
N VAL A 34 4.91 -0.79 14.27
CA VAL A 34 4.04 -1.62 15.09
C VAL A 34 3.88 -1.02 16.48
N ALA A 35 2.65 -0.97 16.98
CA ALA A 35 2.32 -0.63 18.35
C ALA A 35 1.86 -1.87 19.11
N ASN A 36 2.31 -2.01 20.36
CA ASN A 36 1.81 -2.98 21.33
C ASN A 36 1.80 -4.46 20.85
N GLY A 37 2.87 -4.92 20.20
CA GLY A 37 3.00 -6.33 19.84
C GLY A 37 4.14 -6.59 18.87
N GLU A 38 3.97 -7.64 18.07
CA GLU A 38 4.86 -8.00 16.97
C GLU A 38 4.04 -8.26 15.71
N CYS A 39 4.66 -8.05 14.55
CA CYS A 39 4.06 -8.37 13.27
C CYS A 39 5.10 -8.74 12.21
N VAL A 40 4.63 -9.48 11.23
CA VAL A 40 5.28 -9.73 9.95
C VAL A 40 4.39 -9.13 8.87
N VAL A 41 5.00 -8.35 7.98
CA VAL A 41 4.30 -7.75 6.85
C VAL A 41 4.89 -8.29 5.55
N SER A 42 3.99 -8.66 4.62
CA SER A 42 4.31 -9.16 3.29
C SER A 42 3.43 -8.49 2.22
N PHE A 43 3.86 -8.55 0.96
CA PHE A 43 3.02 -8.30 -0.22
C PHE A 43 2.51 -9.62 -0.79
N GLU A 44 1.34 -9.62 -1.38
CA GLU A 44 0.92 -10.62 -2.37
C GLU A 44 0.87 -9.95 -3.76
N ILE A 45 1.50 -10.57 -4.74
CA ILE A 45 1.48 -10.16 -6.15
C ILE A 45 1.11 -11.36 -7.03
N GLU A 46 0.47 -11.14 -8.17
CA GLU A 46 0.20 -12.22 -9.13
C GLU A 46 1.52 -12.79 -9.70
N ASP A 47 1.61 -14.12 -9.77
CA ASP A 47 2.77 -14.82 -10.32
C ASP A 47 2.57 -15.09 -11.82
N ASP A 48 3.02 -14.14 -12.65
CA ASP A 48 2.94 -14.21 -14.12
C ASP A 48 3.63 -15.44 -14.73
N GLU A 49 4.46 -16.18 -13.97
CA GLU A 49 5.25 -17.29 -14.49
C GLU A 49 4.66 -18.69 -14.18
N SER A 50 3.59 -18.83 -13.39
CA SER A 50 3.08 -20.16 -13.03
C SER A 50 1.60 -20.29 -12.63
N ASP A 51 0.76 -20.77 -13.55
CA ASP A 51 -0.70 -20.98 -13.42
C ASP A 51 -1.48 -19.69 -13.09
N GLU A 52 -2.58 -19.43 -13.81
CA GLU A 52 -3.37 -18.17 -13.81
C GLU A 52 -4.02 -17.76 -12.45
N ASP A 53 -3.66 -18.37 -11.32
CA ASP A 53 -4.27 -18.08 -10.00
C ASP A 53 -3.28 -18.12 -8.83
N LYS A 54 -1.95 -18.19 -9.06
CA LYS A 54 -0.98 -18.22 -7.96
C LYS A 54 -0.55 -16.83 -7.55
N MET A 55 -0.87 -16.47 -6.31
CA MET A 55 -0.30 -15.31 -5.62
C MET A 55 1.08 -15.66 -5.04
N LYS A 56 2.07 -14.84 -5.33
CA LYS A 56 3.40 -14.88 -4.74
C LYS A 56 3.49 -13.93 -3.56
N GLU A 57 3.85 -14.47 -2.40
CA GLU A 57 4.04 -13.68 -1.19
C GLU A 57 5.50 -13.21 -1.06
N ILE A 58 5.72 -11.89 -0.96
CA ILE A 58 7.04 -11.27 -0.77
C ILE A 58 7.13 -10.66 0.63
N HIS A 59 8.08 -11.11 1.43
CA HIS A 59 8.30 -10.58 2.78
C HIS A 59 8.92 -9.18 2.76
N ILE A 60 8.41 -8.26 3.59
CA ILE A 60 8.83 -6.86 3.66
C ILE A 60 9.55 -6.56 4.97
N ALA A 61 8.91 -6.85 6.09
CA ALA A 61 9.36 -6.41 7.39
C ALA A 61 8.88 -7.35 8.51
N ARG A 62 9.70 -7.43 9.57
CA ARG A 62 9.34 -8.05 10.84
C ARG A 62 9.55 -7.05 11.96
N LEU A 63 8.48 -6.63 12.60
CA LEU A 63 8.47 -5.59 13.63
C LEU A 63 8.12 -6.20 14.99
N SER A 64 8.65 -5.60 16.05
CA SER A 64 8.40 -5.99 17.44
C SER A 64 8.67 -4.80 18.37
N GLN A 65 8.47 -4.96 19.67
CA GLN A 65 8.86 -3.92 20.64
C GLN A 65 10.36 -3.55 20.57
N ALA A 66 11.24 -4.48 20.17
CA ALA A 66 12.67 -4.21 20.02
C ALA A 66 12.99 -3.46 18.72
N VAL A 67 12.19 -3.67 17.68
CA VAL A 67 12.31 -3.03 16.37
C VAL A 67 10.92 -2.55 15.96
N PRO A 68 10.45 -1.41 16.51
CA PRO A 68 9.07 -0.99 16.39
C PRO A 68 8.77 -0.29 15.06
N THR A 69 9.79 0.04 14.27
CA THR A 69 9.64 0.77 13.01
C THR A 69 10.72 0.32 12.04
N GLU A 70 10.31 0.09 10.79
CA GLU A 70 11.17 -0.17 9.65
C GLU A 70 11.06 1.00 8.68
N SER A 71 12.20 1.48 8.18
CA SER A 71 12.24 2.50 7.13
C SER A 71 12.33 1.82 5.77
N LEU A 72 11.40 2.14 4.89
CA LEU A 72 11.26 1.57 3.56
C LEU A 72 11.29 2.68 2.52
N HIS A 73 11.54 2.32 1.28
CA HIS A 73 11.32 3.21 0.14
C HIS A 73 10.80 2.36 -1.01
N LEU A 74 9.50 2.07 -0.95
CA LEU A 74 8.83 1.25 -1.93
C LEU A 74 7.86 2.13 -2.72
N GLU A 75 8.07 2.16 -4.03
CA GLU A 75 7.26 2.89 -4.99
C GLU A 75 6.35 1.89 -5.70
N PHE A 76 5.06 2.18 -5.74
CA PHE A 76 4.07 1.37 -6.42
C PHE A 76 3.43 2.18 -7.53
N ASP A 77 3.55 1.67 -8.75
CA ASP A 77 2.91 2.14 -9.97
C ASP A 77 1.89 1.13 -10.52
N LEU A 78 1.68 0.01 -9.81
CA LEU A 78 0.69 -1.02 -10.11
C LEU A 78 -0.70 -0.57 -9.66
N GLN A 79 -1.75 -0.95 -10.41
CA GLN A 79 -3.13 -0.58 -10.09
C GLN A 79 -3.59 -1.03 -8.69
N TYR A 80 -3.02 -2.13 -8.17
CA TYR A 80 -3.32 -2.61 -6.83
C TYR A 80 -2.15 -3.34 -6.17
N VAL A 81 -2.09 -3.27 -4.84
CA VAL A 81 -1.12 -4.00 -4.01
C VAL A 81 -1.81 -4.54 -2.77
N ASP A 82 -1.73 -5.85 -2.55
CA ASP A 82 -2.24 -6.50 -1.35
C ASP A 82 -1.14 -6.63 -0.29
N PHE A 83 -1.34 -5.99 0.86
CA PHE A 83 -0.50 -6.16 2.03
C PHE A 83 -1.10 -7.18 2.97
N VAL A 84 -0.29 -8.14 3.43
CA VAL A 84 -0.68 -9.13 4.42
C VAL A 84 0.03 -8.84 5.73
N VAL A 85 -0.75 -8.56 6.77
CA VAL A 85 -0.23 -8.34 8.12
C VAL A 85 -0.54 -9.56 8.98
N ARG A 86 0.50 -10.18 9.55
CA ARG A 86 0.36 -11.30 10.50
C ARG A 86 1.03 -10.96 11.81
N GLY A 87 0.29 -11.00 12.91
CA GLY A 87 0.84 -10.63 14.21
C GLY A 87 -0.21 -10.27 15.25
N THR A 88 0.28 -9.78 16.38
CA THR A 88 -0.52 -9.33 17.53
C THR A 88 -0.49 -7.83 17.72
N GLY A 89 0.44 -7.14 17.06
CA GLY A 89 0.58 -5.69 17.15
C GLY A 89 -0.28 -4.95 16.13
N GLU A 90 -0.63 -3.70 16.46
CA GLU A 90 -1.27 -2.78 15.53
C GLU A 90 -0.22 -2.20 14.58
N VAL A 91 -0.42 -2.35 13.28
CA VAL A 91 0.55 -1.94 12.27
C VAL A 91 0.10 -0.65 11.60
N TYR A 92 1.03 0.28 11.40
CA TYR A 92 0.80 1.54 10.73
C TYR A 92 1.71 1.67 9.52
N PHE A 93 1.13 1.93 8.37
CA PHE A 93 1.79 2.19 7.09
C PHE A 93 1.77 3.69 6.84
N ASN A 94 2.93 4.29 6.58
CA ASN A 94 3.03 5.71 6.29
C ASN A 94 3.71 5.94 4.95
N GLY A 95 3.19 6.89 4.20
CA GLY A 95 3.74 7.22 2.90
C GLY A 95 3.16 8.48 2.28
N TYR A 96 3.40 8.62 1.00
CA TYR A 96 2.92 9.73 0.20
C TYR A 96 2.26 9.24 -1.08
N ASP A 97 1.16 9.89 -1.44
CA ASP A 97 0.53 9.81 -2.74
C ASP A 97 1.09 10.96 -3.56
N ILE A 98 1.75 10.62 -4.66
CA ILE A 98 2.40 11.59 -5.53
C ILE A 98 1.71 11.53 -6.89
N ILE A 99 1.29 12.68 -7.40
CA ILE A 99 0.87 12.78 -8.80
C ILE A 99 2.15 12.70 -9.65
N ASP A 100 2.40 11.56 -10.28
CA ASP A 100 3.55 11.41 -11.15
C ASP A 100 3.25 12.10 -12.50
N PRO A 101 4.04 13.13 -12.87
CA PRO A 101 3.79 13.91 -14.08
C PRO A 101 3.91 13.10 -15.37
N ARG A 102 4.48 11.89 -15.35
CA ARG A 102 4.51 10.97 -16.50
C ARG A 102 3.13 10.42 -16.85
N PHE A 103 2.17 10.41 -15.93
CA PHE A 103 0.82 9.96 -16.22
C PHE A 103 -0.10 11.06 -16.78
N ARG A 104 0.40 12.29 -16.93
CA ARG A 104 -0.36 13.38 -17.57
C ARG A 104 -0.78 13.08 -18.99
N ASP A 105 -0.07 12.20 -19.68
CA ASP A 105 -0.34 11.85 -21.07
C ASP A 105 -1.46 10.80 -21.22
N TYR A 106 -1.98 10.23 -20.11
CA TYR A 106 -3.17 9.34 -20.11
C TYR A 106 -4.50 10.09 -19.94
N MET A 107 -4.47 11.41 -19.69
CA MET A 107 -5.66 12.24 -19.45
C MET A 107 -6.42 12.68 -20.71
N ASP A 108 -6.05 12.18 -21.90
CA ASP A 108 -6.67 12.58 -23.17
C ASP A 108 -7.69 11.57 -23.73
N GLU A 109 -7.84 10.37 -23.15
CA GLU A 109 -8.84 9.39 -23.60
C GLU A 109 -9.65 8.81 -22.42
N ASP A 110 -10.92 9.25 -22.31
CA ASP A 110 -12.04 8.51 -21.71
C ASP A 110 -12.12 8.31 -20.18
N ILE A 111 -11.96 9.37 -19.36
CA ILE A 111 -12.50 9.35 -17.99
C ILE A 111 -14.00 9.68 -18.03
N GLU A 112 -14.86 8.65 -18.11
CA GLU A 112 -16.28 8.77 -17.78
C GLU A 112 -16.45 9.10 -16.29
N ASP A 113 -17.28 10.11 -16.02
CA ASP A 113 -17.52 10.77 -14.73
C ASP A 113 -18.16 9.80 -13.70
N GLY A 114 -17.35 8.91 -13.13
CA GLY A 114 -17.67 8.07 -11.98
C GLY A 114 -17.59 8.86 -10.68
N GLY A 115 -18.60 9.70 -10.43
CA GLY A 115 -18.64 10.61 -9.30
C GLY A 115 -18.42 9.95 -7.93
N PHE A 116 -17.43 10.44 -7.19
CA PHE A 116 -17.31 10.23 -5.74
C PHE A 116 -17.47 11.57 -5.01
N GLU A 117 -18.48 11.65 -4.14
CA GLU A 117 -18.59 12.71 -3.14
C GLU A 117 -17.70 12.37 -1.94
N MET A 118 -16.65 13.16 -1.73
CA MET A 118 -15.75 13.05 -0.59
C MET A 118 -16.39 13.75 0.63
N ASN A 119 -16.77 12.98 1.65
CA ASN A 119 -17.30 13.53 2.90
C ASN A 119 -16.13 13.97 3.79
N THR A 120 -15.75 15.24 3.70
CA THR A 120 -14.79 15.85 4.62
C THR A 120 -15.53 16.28 5.89
N LYS A 121 -15.40 15.47 6.94
CA LYS A 121 -15.63 15.88 8.33
C LYS A 121 -14.44 15.52 9.21
#